data_AF-A0A9P6JV78-F1
#
_entry.id   AF-A0A9P6JV78-F1
#
_cell.length_a   1.000
_cell.length_b   1.000
_cell.length_c   1.000
_cell.angle_alpha   90.00
_cell.angle_beta   90.00
_cell.angle_gamma   90.00
#
_symmetry.space_group_name_H-M   'P 1'
#
loop_
_entity.id
_entity.type
_entity.pdbx_description
1 polymer ?
#
loop_
_entity_poly.entity_id
_entity_poly.type
_entity_poly.pdbx_seq_one_letter_code
_entity_poly.pdbx_strand_id
1 'polypeptide(L)'
;MSHRGEEVHPWDISRSFPTELAVTTQKSPKLLYTFPPEILSLIFGYTLPTHDDIEDWMFFLPIHLALGKICSYWRRVVWSTPRLWSIIAIYYDSEDYEPDVPLTLVDRWLTQSKERPLIVWIAVEYAVDDS
;
A
#
# COMPACT_ATOMS: atom_id res chain seq x y z
N MET A 1 -0.82 33.82 -15.00
CA MET A 1 -1.24 32.60 -15.73
C MET A 1 -0.13 31.59 -15.53
N SER A 2 -0.17 30.87 -14.40
CA SER A 2 0.88 29.93 -14.00
C SER A 2 0.29 28.54 -13.95
N HIS A 3 1.04 27.58 -14.48
CA HIS A 3 0.65 26.22 -14.75
C HIS A 3 0.24 25.51 -13.46
N ARG A 4 -1.03 25.06 -13.39
CA ARG A 4 -1.50 24.08 -12.43
C ARG A 4 -0.85 22.75 -12.82
N GLY A 5 0.24 22.40 -12.15
CA GLY A 5 0.77 21.04 -12.18
C GLY A 5 -0.30 20.12 -11.61
N GLU A 6 -0.64 19.07 -12.34
CA GLU A 6 -1.45 17.98 -11.81
C GLU A 6 -0.60 17.29 -10.73
N GLU A 7 -0.80 17.68 -9.47
CA GLU A 7 -0.25 16.93 -8.34
C GLU A 7 -1.04 15.63 -8.20
N VAL A 8 -0.31 14.53 -8.40
CA VAL A 8 -0.84 13.18 -8.46
C VAL A 8 -0.85 12.64 -7.05
N HIS A 9 -2.04 12.45 -6.48
CA HIS A 9 -2.16 11.91 -5.12
C HIS A 9 -1.51 10.51 -5.03
N PRO A 10 -0.70 10.22 -3.99
CA PRO A 10 0.05 8.96 -3.85
C PRO A 10 -0.82 7.69 -3.89
N TRP A 11 -2.11 7.81 -3.59
CA TRP A 11 -3.08 6.74 -3.58
C TRP A 11 -3.87 6.58 -4.88
N ASP A 12 -3.65 7.42 -5.91
CA ASP A 12 -4.31 7.25 -7.21
C ASP A 12 -3.88 5.92 -7.84
N ILE A 13 -4.76 4.95 -7.67
CA ILE A 13 -4.63 3.55 -8.07
C ILE A 13 -4.49 3.42 -9.60
N SER A 14 -4.79 4.49 -10.36
CA SER A 14 -4.87 4.49 -11.81
C SER A 14 -3.54 4.78 -12.54
N ARG A 15 -2.49 5.33 -11.89
CA ARG A 15 -1.28 5.76 -12.63
C ARG A 15 0.11 5.44 -12.07
N SER A 16 0.25 4.86 -10.88
CA SER A 16 1.59 4.58 -10.32
C SER A 16 2.16 3.23 -10.77
N PHE A 17 2.63 3.15 -12.01
CA PHE A 17 3.74 2.27 -12.43
C PHE A 17 4.49 2.96 -13.57
N PRO A 18 5.83 3.13 -13.49
CA PRO A 18 6.62 3.51 -14.65
C PRO A 18 6.39 2.45 -15.74
N THR A 19 5.80 2.84 -16.86
CA THR A 19 5.48 1.93 -17.98
C THR A 19 6.73 1.41 -18.70
N GLU A 20 7.94 1.80 -18.30
CA GLU A 20 9.14 1.49 -19.07
C GLU A 20 10.32 1.05 -18.21
N LEU A 21 10.16 -0.12 -17.59
CA LEU A 21 11.25 -1.09 -17.62
C LEU A 21 10.81 -2.17 -18.59
N ALA A 22 11.47 -2.23 -19.75
CA ALA A 22 11.39 -3.37 -20.65
C ALA A 22 11.96 -4.60 -19.90
N VAL A 23 11.16 -5.17 -19.00
CA VAL A 23 11.39 -6.46 -18.39
C VAL A 23 11.28 -7.44 -19.55
N THR A 24 12.43 -7.85 -20.05
CA THR A 24 12.56 -8.93 -21.00
C THR A 24 11.76 -10.09 -20.43
N THR A 25 10.69 -10.49 -21.11
CA THR A 25 9.75 -11.51 -20.65
C THR A 25 10.46 -12.87 -20.59
N GLN A 26 11.24 -13.09 -19.53
CA GLN A 26 11.75 -14.40 -19.21
C GLN A 26 10.57 -15.18 -18.66
N LYS A 27 10.08 -16.10 -19.50
CA LYS A 27 9.02 -17.02 -19.16
C LYS A 27 9.50 -17.82 -17.94
N SER A 28 9.05 -17.41 -16.76
CA SER A 28 9.20 -18.15 -15.50
C SER A 28 7.83 -18.71 -15.09
N PRO A 29 7.21 -19.65 -15.83
CA PRO A 29 5.77 -19.83 -15.75
C PRO A 29 5.30 -20.83 -14.67
N LYS A 30 6.11 -21.20 -13.66
CA LYS A 30 5.67 -22.21 -12.67
C LYS A 30 6.05 -21.98 -11.21
N LEU A 31 7.02 -21.14 -10.86
CA LEU A 31 7.52 -21.12 -9.47
C LEU A 31 6.63 -20.32 -8.51
N LEU A 32 6.09 -19.17 -8.94
CA LEU A 32 5.39 -18.23 -8.04
C LEU A 32 3.94 -18.61 -7.67
N TYR A 33 3.35 -19.60 -8.36
CA TYR A 33 2.02 -20.14 -8.07
C TYR A 33 2.04 -21.52 -7.40
N THR A 34 3.23 -22.11 -7.24
CA THR A 34 3.38 -23.46 -6.67
C THR A 34 3.60 -23.42 -5.16
N PHE A 35 3.97 -22.25 -4.61
CA PHE A 35 4.10 -22.10 -3.17
C PHE A 35 2.74 -22.28 -2.49
N PRO A 36 2.67 -23.11 -1.43
CA PRO A 36 1.52 -23.13 -0.54
C PRO A 36 1.21 -21.71 -0.03
N PRO A 37 -0.08 -21.41 0.24
CA PRO A 37 -0.49 -20.08 0.68
C PRO A 37 0.24 -19.65 1.97
N GLU A 38 0.65 -20.59 2.83
CA GLU A 38 1.40 -20.33 4.07
C GLU A 38 2.78 -19.73 3.78
N ILE A 39 3.48 -20.25 2.78
CA ILE A 39 4.81 -19.77 2.40
C ILE A 39 4.72 -18.39 1.75
N LEU A 40 3.72 -18.17 0.88
CA LEU A 40 3.47 -16.84 0.33
C LEU A 40 3.08 -15.84 1.41
N SER A 41 2.24 -16.24 2.36
CA SER A 41 1.86 -15.39 3.50
C SER A 41 3.08 -14.99 4.34
N LEU A 42 4.03 -15.91 4.52
CA LEU A 42 5.29 -15.64 5.20
C LEU A 42 6.14 -14.62 4.42
N ILE A 43 6.32 -14.85 3.11
CA ILE A 43 7.10 -13.97 2.23
C ILE A 43 6.49 -12.57 2.21
N PHE A 44 5.18 -12.45 2.01
CA PHE A 44 4.48 -11.17 2.04
C PHE A 44 4.58 -10.51 3.41
N GLY A 45 4.63 -11.30 4.48
CA GLY A 45 4.84 -10.77 5.84
C GLY A 45 6.17 -10.06 6.02
N TYR A 46 7.18 -10.35 5.21
CA TYR A 46 8.48 -9.65 5.20
C TYR A 46 8.46 -8.36 4.38
N THR A 47 7.40 -8.09 3.63
CA THR A 47 7.26 -6.81 2.90
C THR A 47 6.62 -5.74 3.77
N LEU A 48 6.11 -6.09 4.95
CA LEU A 48 5.54 -5.12 5.87
C LEU A 48 6.66 -4.21 6.42
N PRO A 49 6.39 -2.90 6.56
CA PRO A 49 7.37 -1.98 7.09
C PRO A 49 7.73 -2.36 8.52
N THR A 50 9.00 -2.14 8.87
CA THR A 50 9.41 -2.10 10.29
C THR A 50 9.13 -0.70 10.84
N HIS A 51 9.28 -0.53 12.16
CA HIS A 51 9.12 0.79 12.78
C HIS A 51 10.10 1.84 12.18
N ASP A 52 11.27 1.41 11.75
CA ASP A 52 12.33 2.30 11.26
C ASP A 52 12.12 2.71 9.80
N ASP A 53 11.30 1.96 9.03
CA ASP A 53 11.06 2.20 7.60
C ASP A 53 9.68 2.83 7.33
N ILE A 54 8.96 3.24 8.38
CA ILE A 54 7.55 3.62 8.25
C ILE A 54 7.39 4.90 7.43
N GLU A 55 8.25 5.89 7.63
CA GLU A 55 8.17 7.20 6.95
C GLU A 55 8.25 7.05 5.43
N ASP A 56 9.20 6.26 4.93
CA ASP A 56 9.29 5.92 3.51
C ASP A 56 8.02 5.21 3.03
N TRP A 57 7.49 4.28 3.83
CA TRP A 57 6.30 3.50 3.49
C TRP A 57 5.02 4.34 3.42
N MET A 58 4.94 5.45 4.16
CA MET A 58 3.76 6.33 4.16
C MET A 58 3.46 6.94 2.79
N PHE A 59 4.50 7.16 1.98
CA PHE A 59 4.37 7.78 0.65
C PHE A 59 4.09 6.77 -0.47
N PHE A 60 4.07 5.46 -0.18
CA PHE A 60 3.84 4.43 -1.19
C PHE A 60 2.50 3.72 -1.04
N LEU A 61 1.97 3.21 -2.16
CA LEU A 61 0.81 2.32 -2.15
C LEU A 61 1.06 1.14 -1.19
N PRO A 62 0.11 0.80 -0.29
CA PRO A 62 0.30 -0.30 0.63
C PRO A 62 0.68 -1.59 -0.13
N ILE A 63 1.88 -2.10 0.17
CA ILE A 63 2.53 -3.14 -0.63
C ILE A 63 1.66 -4.39 -0.83
N HIS A 64 0.84 -4.74 0.17
CA HIS A 64 -0.07 -5.88 0.06
C HIS A 64 -1.16 -5.67 -0.99
N LEU A 65 -1.61 -4.43 -1.23
CA LEU A 65 -2.51 -4.13 -2.35
C LEU A 65 -1.81 -4.29 -3.69
N ALA A 66 -0.54 -3.87 -3.79
CA ALA A 66 0.28 -4.09 -4.99
C ALA A 66 0.47 -5.59 -5.26
N LEU A 67 0.78 -6.39 -4.22
CA LEU A 67 0.87 -7.85 -4.32
C LEU A 67 -0.46 -8.47 -4.81
N GLY A 68 -1.60 -7.95 -4.36
CA GLY A 68 -2.92 -8.38 -4.81
C GLY A 68 -3.27 -8.02 -6.26
N LYS A 69 -2.53 -7.11 -6.91
CA LYS A 69 -2.70 -6.79 -8.33
C LYS A 69 -1.99 -7.78 -9.27
N ILE A 70 -0.98 -8.50 -8.79
CA ILE A 70 -0.13 -9.39 -9.63
C ILE A 70 -0.94 -10.53 -10.25
N CYS A 71 -1.69 -11.28 -9.43
CA CYS A 71 -2.55 -12.36 -9.92
C CYS A 71 -3.70 -12.66 -8.95
N SER A 72 -4.69 -13.45 -9.39
CA SER A 72 -5.83 -13.86 -8.56
C SER A 72 -5.43 -14.73 -7.37
N TYR A 73 -4.40 -15.58 -7.51
CA TYR A 73 -3.90 -16.42 -6.43
C TYR A 73 -3.28 -15.59 -5.29
N TRP A 74 -2.38 -14.66 -5.63
CA TRP A 74 -1.74 -13.78 -4.65
C TRP A 74 -2.75 -12.85 -3.99
N ARG A 75 -3.72 -12.34 -4.76
CA ARG A 75 -4.87 -11.63 -4.21
C ARG A 75 -5.55 -12.45 -3.13
N ARG A 76 -5.92 -13.71 -3.41
CA ARG A 76 -6.58 -14.59 -2.44
C ARG A 76 -5.73 -14.76 -1.17
N VAL A 77 -4.42 -14.97 -1.32
CA VAL A 77 -3.49 -15.09 -0.18
C VAL A 77 -3.45 -13.81 0.64
N VAL A 78 -3.32 -12.65 0.00
CA VAL A 78 -3.31 -11.34 0.67
C VAL A 78 -4.58 -11.14 1.49
N TRP A 79 -5.75 -11.39 0.89
CA TRP A 79 -7.04 -11.26 1.56
C TRP A 79 -7.26 -12.29 2.66
N SER A 80 -6.63 -13.46 2.60
CA SER A 80 -6.74 -14.48 3.65
C SER A 80 -5.70 -14.33 4.77
N THR A 81 -4.81 -13.33 4.71
CA THR A 81 -3.68 -13.18 5.64
C THR A 81 -3.84 -11.92 6.50
N PRO A 82 -4.44 -12.03 7.71
CA PRO A 82 -4.74 -10.86 8.53
C PRO A 82 -3.52 -10.01 8.93
N ARG A 83 -2.35 -10.64 9.01
CA ARG A 83 -1.09 -9.94 9.32
C ARG A 83 -0.75 -8.86 8.29
N LEU A 84 -1.14 -9.02 7.02
CA LEU A 84 -0.84 -8.02 5.99
C LEU A 84 -1.67 -6.74 6.11
N TRP A 85 -2.72 -6.80 6.94
CA TRP A 85 -3.65 -5.70 7.19
C TRP A 85 -3.46 -5.10 8.59
N SER A 86 -2.41 -5.51 9.34
CA SER A 86 -2.17 -5.07 10.71
C SER A 86 -1.40 -3.75 10.81
N ILE A 87 -1.10 -3.09 9.69
CA ILE A 87 -0.43 -1.79 9.65
C ILE A 87 -1.18 -0.90 8.65
N ILE A 88 -1.62 0.26 9.12
CA ILE A 88 -2.18 1.32 8.28
C ILE A 88 -1.43 2.62 8.55
N ALA A 89 -1.08 3.31 7.48
CA ALA A 89 -0.57 4.67 7.51
C ALA A 89 -1.63 5.61 6.92
N ILE A 90 -1.91 6.68 7.63
CA ILE A 90 -2.87 7.71 7.23
C ILE A 90 -2.09 9.02 7.18
N TYR A 91 -2.06 9.62 6.00
CA TYR A 91 -1.51 10.95 5.78
C TYR A 91 -2.66 11.94 5.65
N TYR A 92 -2.51 13.08 6.33
CA TYR A 92 -3.42 14.21 6.21
C TYR A 92 -2.58 15.42 5.84
N ASP A 93 -2.80 15.92 4.63
CA ASP A 93 -2.29 17.22 4.20
C ASP A 93 -3.29 18.30 4.65
N SER A 94 -2.82 19.36 5.29
CA SER A 94 -3.69 20.47 5.70
C SER A 94 -4.20 21.32 4.53
N GLU A 95 -3.54 21.28 3.37
CA GLU A 95 -3.97 22.00 2.17
C GLU A 95 -5.10 21.25 1.44
N ASP A 96 -4.99 19.93 1.39
CA ASP A 96 -6.02 19.03 0.89
C ASP A 96 -6.92 18.57 2.04
N TYR A 97 -8.08 19.22 2.20
CA TYR A 97 -9.09 18.93 3.25
C TYR A 97 -9.63 17.47 3.28
N GLU A 98 -9.11 16.57 2.43
CA GLU A 98 -9.43 15.15 2.42
C GLU A 98 -8.19 14.31 2.76
N PRO A 99 -8.29 13.33 3.68
CA PRO A 99 -7.19 12.42 3.96
C PRO A 99 -6.85 11.57 2.73
N ASP A 100 -5.57 11.25 2.58
CA ASP A 100 -5.06 10.43 1.47
C ASP A 100 -5.58 8.99 1.46
N VAL A 101 -6.24 8.57 2.54
CA VAL A 101 -6.81 7.24 2.66
C VAL A 101 -8.32 7.39 2.85
N PRO A 102 -9.16 6.94 1.89
CA PRO A 102 -10.60 6.94 2.06
C PRO A 102 -11.02 6.14 3.29
N LEU A 103 -12.01 6.62 4.06
CA LEU A 103 -12.51 5.91 5.25
C LEU A 103 -12.99 4.49 4.94
N THR A 104 -13.55 4.26 3.75
CA THR A 104 -13.94 2.93 3.27
C THR A 104 -12.76 1.96 3.16
N LEU A 105 -11.56 2.49 2.94
CA LEU A 105 -10.32 1.74 2.91
C LEU A 105 -9.83 1.46 4.34
N VAL A 106 -9.98 2.42 5.27
CA VAL A 106 -9.72 2.20 6.70
C VAL A 106 -10.60 1.08 7.27
N ASP A 107 -11.90 1.09 6.98
CA ASP A 107 -12.85 0.03 7.38
C ASP A 107 -12.41 -1.36 6.91
N ARG A 108 -11.79 -1.42 5.74
CA ARG A 108 -11.26 -2.65 5.18
C ARG A 108 -10.07 -3.18 5.97
N TRP A 109 -9.15 -2.31 6.39
CA TRP A 109 -8.04 -2.70 7.27
C TRP A 109 -8.53 -3.20 8.61
N LEU A 110 -9.50 -2.49 9.21
CA LEU A 110 -10.14 -2.89 10.47
C LEU A 110 -10.80 -4.27 10.33
N THR A 111 -11.51 -4.52 9.24
CA THR A 111 -12.18 -5.80 9.01
C THR A 111 -11.20 -6.94 8.76
N GLN A 112 -10.12 -6.68 8.01
CA GLN A 112 -9.20 -7.73 7.57
C GLN A 112 -8.09 -8.06 8.57
N SER A 113 -7.75 -7.15 9.48
CA SER A 113 -6.80 -7.42 10.57
C SER A 113 -7.34 -8.45 11.58
N LYS A 114 -8.67 -8.63 11.63
CA LYS A 114 -9.39 -9.57 12.52
C LYS A 114 -9.03 -9.28 13.98
N GLU A 115 -8.63 -10.31 14.74
CA GLU A 115 -8.25 -10.18 16.15
C GLU A 115 -6.79 -9.73 16.35
N ARG A 116 -6.06 -9.41 15.28
CA ARG A 116 -4.67 -8.96 15.42
C ARG A 116 -4.62 -7.48 15.81
N PRO A 117 -3.66 -7.08 16.67
CA PRO A 117 -3.41 -5.67 16.94
C PRO A 117 -3.16 -4.91 15.63
N LEU A 118 -3.91 -3.84 15.42
CA LEU A 118 -3.70 -2.90 14.32
C LEU A 118 -2.77 -1.79 14.80
N ILE A 119 -1.69 -1.55 14.06
CA ILE A 119 -0.80 -0.41 14.26
C ILE A 119 -1.25 0.68 13.29
N VAL A 120 -1.56 1.85 13.85
CA VAL A 120 -2.05 3.01 13.10
C VAL A 120 -0.99 4.11 13.19
N TRP A 121 -0.48 4.52 12.04
CA TRP A 121 0.42 5.66 11.89
C TRP A 121 -0.35 6.82 11.30
N ILE A 122 -0.25 7.99 11.93
CA ILE A 122 -0.94 9.20 11.51
C ILE A 122 0.11 10.29 11.42
N ALA A 123 0.30 10.84 10.22
CA ALA A 123 1.08 12.06 10.03
C ALA A 123 0.15 13.17 9.51
N VAL A 124 0.46 14.38 9.97
CA VAL A 124 -0.26 15.59 9.63
C VAL A 124 0.79 16.58 9.15
N GLU A 125 0.69 17.00 7.89
CA GLU A 125 1.50 18.11 7.37
C GLU A 125 0.73 19.41 7.56
N TYR A 126 1.40 20.40 8.15
CA TYR A 126 0.86 21.73 8.35
C TYR A 126 1.49 22.66 7.33
N ALA A 127 0.67 23.40 6.59
CA ALA A 127 1.15 24.53 5.82
C ALA A 127 1.86 25.51 6.78
N VAL A 128 3.13 25.78 6.52
CA VAL A 128 3.87 26.78 7.26
C VAL A 128 3.32 28.14 6.83
N ASP A 129 2.55 28.78 7.70
CA ASP A 129 2.01 30.12 7.47
C ASP A 129 3.19 31.11 7.45
N ASP A 130 3.67 31.46 6.25
CA ASP A 130 4.75 32.44 6.04
C ASP A 130 4.23 33.82 6.48
N SER A 131 4.46 34.17 7.74
CA SER A 131 4.08 35.43 8.39
C SER A 131 5.09 36.55 8.18
#